data_AF-A0AAW1YHV1-F1
#
_entry.id   AF-A0AAW1YHV1-F1
#
_cell.length_a   1.000
_cell.length_b   1.000
_cell.length_c   1.000
_cell.angle_alpha   90.00
_cell.angle_beta   90.00
_cell.angle_gamma   90.00
#
_symmetry.space_group_name_H-M   'P 1'
#
loop_
_entity.id
_entity.type
_entity.pdbx_description
1 polymer ?
#
loop_
_entity_poly.entity_id
_entity_poly.type
_entity_poly.pdbx_seq_one_letter_code
_entity_poly.pdbx_strand_id
1 'polypeptide(L)'
;MDGTERHEVVKGLRDFWACALYSHKNLRMEIAQRDENALEFLQDIRSYRIDGQRGFVLEFIFGDNPYFENDLLTNWHRDNKSVTYVASKWDENQVEPSKILTQSFVKIKGPLGHESFSRPRQSFFNFFDSQNYEPFSFSDDAVSF
;
A
#
# COMPACT_ATOMS: atom_id res chain seq x y z
N MET A 1 25.29 16.26 -3.03
CA MET A 1 24.33 15.16 -3.14
C MET A 1 23.05 15.69 -3.72
N ASP A 2 22.83 15.42 -5.00
CA ASP A 2 21.54 15.70 -5.64
C ASP A 2 20.50 14.63 -5.23
N GLY A 3 19.30 14.67 -5.82
CA GLY A 3 18.23 13.71 -5.50
C GLY A 3 18.57 12.27 -5.90
N THR A 4 19.36 12.08 -6.95
CA THR A 4 19.68 10.78 -7.54
C THR A 4 20.70 10.03 -6.70
N GLU A 5 21.73 10.72 -6.22
CA GLU A 5 22.77 10.14 -5.37
C GLU A 5 22.21 9.65 -4.02
N ARG A 6 21.23 10.37 -3.46
CA ARG A 6 20.54 9.97 -2.22
C ARG A 6 19.73 8.67 -2.39
N HIS A 7 19.14 8.48 -3.56
CA HIS A 7 18.30 7.32 -3.83
C HIS A 7 19.11 6.04 -3.96
N GLU A 8 20.26 6.09 -4.63
CA GLU A 8 21.16 4.94 -4.77
C GLU A 8 21.75 4.49 -3.42
N VAL A 9 22.00 5.43 -2.50
CA VAL A 9 22.42 5.09 -1.14
C VAL A 9 21.32 4.34 -0.38
N VAL A 10 20.06 4.78 -0.50
CA VAL A 10 18.91 4.17 0.21
C VAL A 10 18.67 2.73 -0.24
N LYS A 11 18.80 2.41 -1.54
CA LYS A 11 18.65 1.04 -2.05
C LYS A 11 19.63 0.04 -1.42
N GLY A 12 20.79 0.51 -0.96
CA GLY A 12 21.80 -0.32 -0.28
C GLY A 12 21.54 -0.56 1.21
N LEU A 13 20.56 0.13 1.81
CA LEU A 13 20.27 0.06 3.24
C LEU A 13 19.06 -0.84 3.51
N ARG A 14 19.30 -1.96 4.18
CA ARG A 14 18.23 -2.84 4.66
C ARG A 14 17.32 -2.09 5.62
N ASP A 15 16.01 -2.35 5.49
CA ASP A 15 14.95 -1.87 6.38
C ASP A 15 14.85 -0.34 6.50
N PHE A 16 15.48 0.42 5.59
CA PHE A 16 15.51 1.88 5.65
C PHE A 16 14.11 2.47 5.67
N TRP A 17 13.25 2.05 4.74
CA TRP A 17 11.89 2.59 4.63
C TRP A 17 11.00 2.19 5.79
N ALA A 18 11.11 0.95 6.27
CA ALA A 18 10.43 0.52 7.49
C ALA A 18 10.83 1.43 8.68
N CYS A 19 12.14 1.61 8.89
CA CYS A 19 12.67 2.50 9.94
C CYS A 19 12.19 3.95 9.78
N ALA A 20 12.18 4.46 8.54
CA ALA A 20 11.74 5.82 8.23
C ALA A 20 10.25 6.02 8.56
N LEU A 21 9.40 5.06 8.18
CA LEU A 21 7.98 5.09 8.49
C LEU A 21 7.73 5.00 10.01
N TYR A 22 8.46 4.14 10.73
CA TYR A 22 8.34 4.02 12.18
C TYR A 22 8.77 5.27 12.95
N SER A 23 9.74 6.01 12.41
CA SER A 23 10.26 7.23 13.05
C SER A 23 9.27 8.40 13.00
N HIS A 24 8.31 8.37 12.07
CA HIS A 24 7.31 9.42 11.93
C HIS A 24 6.10 9.13 12.84
N LYS A 25 5.92 9.95 13.89
CA LYS A 25 4.91 9.74 14.96
C LYS A 25 3.52 9.42 14.43
N ASN A 26 3.04 10.13 13.41
CA ASN A 26 1.69 9.92 12.88
C ASN A 26 1.57 8.60 12.11
N LEU A 27 2.60 8.24 11.35
CA LEU A 27 2.59 6.99 10.57
C LEU A 27 2.71 5.78 11.49
N ARG A 28 3.54 5.88 12.54
CA ARG A 28 3.67 4.83 13.56
C ARG A 28 2.34 4.49 14.25
N MET A 29 1.44 5.46 14.43
CA MET A 29 0.11 5.20 15.02
C MET A 29 -0.82 4.41 14.08
N GLU A 30 -0.60 4.50 12.76
CA GLU A 30 -1.37 3.76 11.76
C GLU A 30 -0.82 2.35 11.52
N ILE A 31 0.47 2.13 11.79
CA ILE A 31 1.14 0.84 11.58
C ILE A 31 0.86 -0.10 12.76
N ALA A 32 0.12 -1.18 12.50
CA ALA A 32 -0.08 -2.25 13.47
C ALA A 32 1.10 -3.23 13.47
N GLN A 33 1.29 -3.96 14.58
CA GLN A 33 2.38 -4.94 14.74
C GLN A 33 2.52 -5.96 13.59
N ARG A 34 1.39 -6.33 12.98
CA ARG A 34 1.29 -7.28 11.86
C ARG A 34 1.68 -6.68 10.51
N ASP A 35 1.61 -5.36 10.39
CA ASP A 35 2.03 -4.63 9.20
C ASP A 35 3.56 -4.54 9.15
N GLU A 36 4.23 -4.58 10.31
CA GLU A 36 5.69 -4.44 10.43
C GLU A 36 6.44 -5.45 9.55
N ASN A 37 6.05 -6.73 9.62
CA ASN A 37 6.67 -7.79 8.83
C ASN A 37 6.46 -7.62 7.32
N ALA A 38 5.36 -6.99 6.89
CA ALA A 38 5.13 -6.70 5.48
C ALA A 38 5.95 -5.48 5.03
N LEU A 39 6.14 -4.49 5.92
CA LEU A 39 6.96 -3.31 5.67
C LEU A 39 8.47 -3.62 5.59
N GLU A 40 8.94 -4.75 6.11
CA GLU A 40 10.32 -5.23 5.90
C GLU A 40 10.61 -5.52 4.41
N PHE A 41 9.58 -5.84 3.62
CA PHE A 41 9.70 -6.06 2.18
C PHE A 41 9.63 -4.77 1.35
N LEU A 42 9.40 -3.61 2.00
CA LEU A 42 9.35 -2.31 1.32
C LEU A 42 10.76 -1.88 0.90
N GLN A 43 11.04 -1.99 -0.38
CA GLN A 43 12.34 -1.67 -0.96
C GLN A 43 12.49 -0.19 -1.26
N ASP A 44 11.41 0.46 -1.68
CA ASP A 44 11.47 1.83 -2.16
C ASP A 44 10.15 2.58 -2.03
N ILE A 45 10.23 3.90 -1.84
CA ILE A 45 9.09 4.81 -1.93
C ILE A 45 9.46 5.94 -2.88
N ARG A 46 8.70 6.08 -3.96
CA ARG A 46 8.89 7.16 -4.94
C ARG A 46 7.72 8.11 -4.91
N SER A 47 8.02 9.38 -5.18
CA SER A 47 7.01 10.42 -5.28
C SER A 47 7.26 11.29 -6.49
N TYR A 48 6.20 11.54 -7.25
CA TYR A 48 6.25 12.39 -8.44
C TYR A 48 5.09 13.37 -8.41
N ARG A 49 5.32 14.57 -8.92
CA ARG A 49 4.25 15.54 -9.13
C ARG A 49 3.46 15.16 -10.37
N ILE A 50 2.16 15.43 -10.35
CA ILE A 50 1.33 15.29 -11.54
C ILE A 50 1.44 16.59 -12.33
N ASP A 51 1.98 16.53 -13.54
CA ASP A 51 2.19 17.71 -14.35
C ASP A 51 0.86 18.40 -14.71
N GLY A 52 0.88 19.74 -14.63
CA GLY A 52 -0.29 20.57 -14.88
C GLY A 52 -1.41 20.45 -13.84
N GLN A 53 -1.24 19.71 -12.75
CA GLN A 53 -2.29 19.45 -11.76
C GLN A 53 -1.80 19.60 -10.32
N ARG A 54 -2.73 19.87 -9.40
CA ARG A 54 -2.44 19.91 -7.96
C ARG A 54 -2.51 18.50 -7.39
N GLY A 55 -1.36 17.84 -7.35
CA GLY A 55 -1.29 16.49 -6.80
C GLY A 55 0.09 15.86 -6.90
N PHE A 56 0.17 14.65 -6.35
CA PHE A 56 1.34 13.79 -6.43
C PHE A 56 0.92 12.33 -6.46
N VAL A 57 1.80 11.52 -7.01
CA VAL A 57 1.72 10.06 -6.98
C VAL A 57 2.71 9.56 -5.95
N LEU A 58 2.29 8.60 -5.15
CA LEU A 58 3.18 7.79 -4.31
C LEU A 58 3.23 6.38 -4.86
N GLU A 59 4.42 5.86 -5.04
CA GLU A 59 4.69 4.48 -5.42
C GLU A 59 5.45 3.80 -4.28
N PHE A 60 4.89 2.70 -3.79
CA PHE A 60 5.52 1.85 -2.78
C PHE A 60 5.94 0.56 -3.48
N ILE A 61 7.23 0.30 -3.52
CA ILE A 61 7.81 -0.83 -4.23
C ILE A 61 8.20 -1.89 -3.20
N PHE A 62 7.59 -3.05 -3.31
CA PHE A 62 7.84 -4.20 -2.47
C PHE A 62 8.60 -5.27 -3.24
N GLY A 63 9.42 -6.05 -2.53
CA GLY A 63 9.92 -7.32 -3.06
C GLY A 63 8.92 -8.45 -2.84
N ASP A 64 9.26 -9.62 -3.39
CA ASP A 64 8.57 -10.89 -3.15
C ASP A 64 8.30 -11.08 -1.65
N ASN A 65 7.04 -11.24 -1.28
CA ASN A 65 6.63 -11.32 0.11
C ASN A 65 5.41 -12.25 0.28
N PRO A 66 5.18 -12.78 1.49
CA PRO A 66 4.11 -13.75 1.72
C PRO A 66 2.72 -13.12 1.87
N TYR A 67 2.63 -11.78 1.93
CA TYR A 67 1.39 -11.05 2.22
C TYR A 67 0.62 -10.74 0.95
N PHE A 68 1.34 -10.43 -0.14
CA PHE A 68 0.76 -10.05 -1.43
C PHE A 68 1.71 -10.22 -2.60
N GLU A 69 1.11 -10.37 -3.79
CA GLU A 69 1.83 -10.54 -5.05
C GLU A 69 2.22 -9.21 -5.71
N ASN A 70 1.74 -8.09 -5.19
CA ASN A 70 1.97 -6.78 -5.78
C ASN A 70 3.36 -6.23 -5.43
N ASP A 71 4.24 -6.14 -6.42
CA ASP A 71 5.52 -5.45 -6.25
C ASP A 71 5.36 -3.93 -6.22
N LEU A 72 4.21 -3.39 -6.66
CA LEU A 72 3.96 -1.95 -6.74
C LEU A 72 2.55 -1.59 -6.27
N LEU A 73 2.47 -0.79 -5.20
CA LEU A 73 1.25 -0.13 -4.74
C LEU A 73 1.32 1.37 -5.04
N THR A 74 0.34 1.90 -5.77
CA THR A 74 0.32 3.31 -6.20
C THR A 74 -0.84 4.06 -5.56
N ASN A 75 -0.58 5.22 -4.95
CA ASN A 75 -1.62 6.12 -4.45
C ASN A 75 -1.53 7.50 -5.12
N TRP A 76 -2.60 7.89 -5.80
CA TRP A 76 -2.74 9.17 -6.46
C TRP A 76 -3.45 10.15 -5.54
N HIS A 77 -2.78 11.24 -5.18
CA HIS A 77 -3.37 12.33 -4.41
C HIS A 77 -3.59 13.53 -5.33
N ARG A 78 -4.84 13.90 -5.60
CA ARG A 78 -5.23 15.06 -6.42
C ARG A 78 -6.30 15.87 -5.71
N ASP A 79 -6.10 17.19 -5.58
CA ASP A 79 -7.10 18.11 -5.00
C ASP A 79 -7.69 17.63 -3.65
N ASN A 80 -6.84 17.11 -2.75
CA ASN A 80 -7.21 16.48 -1.47
C ASN A 80 -8.08 15.21 -1.56
N LYS A 81 -8.20 14.61 -2.75
CA LYS A 81 -8.78 13.28 -2.95
C LYS A 81 -7.65 12.27 -3.18
N SER A 82 -7.76 11.10 -2.57
CA SER A 82 -6.87 9.96 -2.82
C SER A 82 -7.58 8.91 -3.66
N VAL A 83 -6.90 8.41 -4.69
CA VAL A 83 -7.32 7.28 -5.50
C VAL A 83 -6.18 6.27 -5.49
N THR A 84 -6.42 5.09 -4.94
CA THR A 84 -5.42 4.02 -4.96
C THR A 84 -5.54 3.23 -6.25
N TYR A 85 -4.42 3.05 -6.93
CA TYR A 85 -4.26 2.11 -8.01
C TYR A 85 -3.29 1.01 -7.56
N VAL A 86 -3.74 -0.23 -7.61
CA VAL A 86 -2.87 -1.38 -7.37
C VAL A 86 -2.56 -1.97 -8.75
N ALA A 87 -1.29 -1.92 -9.16
CA ALA A 87 -0.87 -2.26 -10.52
C ALA A 87 -1.08 -3.73 -10.89
N SER A 88 -1.36 -4.57 -9.90
CA SER A 88 -1.85 -5.93 -10.09
C SER A 88 -3.11 -6.13 -9.25
N LYS A 89 -4.08 -6.85 -9.78
CA LYS A 89 -5.33 -7.13 -9.05
C LYS A 89 -5.00 -8.06 -7.89
N TRP A 90 -4.96 -7.52 -6.68
CA TRP A 90 -4.90 -8.32 -5.47
C TRP A 90 -6.09 -9.29 -5.48
N ASP A 91 -5.86 -10.61 -5.37
CA ASP A 91 -6.93 -11.58 -5.07
C ASP A 91 -6.84 -12.00 -3.60
N GLU A 92 -7.66 -11.35 -2.74
CA GLU A 92 -7.75 -11.66 -1.30
C GLU A 92 -8.15 -13.12 -1.06
N ASN A 93 -8.72 -13.80 -2.06
CA ASN A 93 -9.18 -15.17 -1.93
C ASN A 93 -8.08 -16.21 -2.11
N GLN A 94 -6.87 -15.83 -2.54
CA GLN A 94 -5.72 -16.74 -2.71
C GLN A 94 -4.68 -16.61 -1.60
N VAL A 95 -4.83 -15.63 -0.72
CA VAL A 95 -3.94 -15.40 0.43
C VAL A 95 -4.52 -16.06 1.67
N GLU A 96 -3.67 -16.76 2.43
CA GLU A 96 -4.03 -17.31 3.75
C GLU A 96 -4.68 -16.22 4.62
N PRO A 97 -5.85 -16.44 5.24
CA PRO A 97 -6.58 -15.40 5.99
C PRO A 97 -5.76 -14.71 7.10
N SER A 98 -4.74 -15.40 7.63
CA SER A 98 -3.82 -14.86 8.63
C SER A 98 -2.87 -13.78 8.08
N LYS A 99 -2.67 -13.74 6.75
CA LYS A 99 -1.76 -12.84 6.06
C LYS A 99 -2.47 -11.62 5.45
N ILE A 100 -3.81 -11.61 5.41
CA ILE A 100 -4.58 -10.43 4.96
C ILE A 100 -4.44 -9.32 6.01
N LEU A 101 -3.77 -8.23 5.69
CA LEU A 101 -3.37 -7.20 6.67
C LEU A 101 -4.52 -6.28 7.10
N THR A 102 -5.48 -6.04 6.21
CA THR A 102 -6.60 -5.09 6.35
C THR A 102 -7.85 -5.68 6.99
N GLN A 103 -7.96 -7.02 7.05
CA GLN A 103 -9.13 -7.72 7.58
C GLN A 103 -8.77 -8.73 8.68
N SER A 104 -9.73 -9.00 9.56
CA SER A 104 -9.68 -10.11 10.52
C SER A 104 -10.81 -11.09 10.25
N PHE A 105 -10.54 -12.38 10.41
CA PHE A 105 -11.51 -13.45 10.17
C PHE A 105 -11.93 -14.08 11.49
N VAL A 106 -13.22 -14.03 11.80
CA VAL A 106 -13.81 -14.63 13.00
C VAL A 106 -14.56 -15.88 12.60
N LYS A 107 -14.20 -17.02 13.21
CA LYS A 107 -14.91 -18.28 13.06
C LYS A 107 -15.99 -18.38 14.14
N ILE A 108 -17.25 -18.46 13.74
CA ILE A 108 -18.39 -18.62 14.63
C ILE A 108 -18.93 -20.04 14.43
N LYS A 109 -19.27 -20.74 15.52
CA LYS A 109 -20.01 -22.00 15.44
C LYS A 109 -21.48 -21.67 15.18
N GLY A 110 -21.96 -22.00 13.99
CA GLY A 110 -23.36 -21.93 13.61
C GLY A 110 -24.05 -23.30 13.67
N PRO A 111 -25.38 -23.35 13.49
CA PRO A 111 -26.17 -24.58 13.50
C PRO A 111 -25.78 -25.59 12.40
N LEU A 112 -25.24 -25.10 11.28
CA LEU A 112 -24.85 -25.90 10.11
C LEU A 112 -23.34 -26.13 9.98
N GLY A 113 -22.54 -25.70 10.97
CA GLY A 113 -21.08 -25.83 10.94
C GLY A 113 -20.37 -24.56 11.36
N HIS A 114 -19.09 -24.43 10.98
CA HIS A 114 -18.32 -23.21 11.21
C HIS A 114 -18.57 -22.21 10.08
N GLU A 115 -19.06 -21.02 10.42
CA GLU A 115 -19.12 -19.88 9.51
C GLU A 115 -17.95 -18.94 9.79
N SER A 116 -17.34 -18.38 8.74
CA SER A 116 -16.28 -17.39 8.85
C SER A 116 -16.76 -16.05 8.31
N PHE A 117 -16.60 -15.00 9.11
CA PHE A 117 -16.91 -13.62 8.70
C PHE A 117 -15.66 -12.77 8.80
N SER A 118 -15.43 -11.92 7.80
CA SER A 118 -14.36 -10.92 7.86
C SER A 118 -14.86 -9.61 8.45
N ARG A 119 -13.97 -8.87 9.11
CA ARG A 119 -14.20 -7.51 9.59
C ARG A 119 -12.97 -6.65 9.30
N PRO A 120 -13.14 -5.39 8.84
CA PRO A 120 -12.03 -4.45 8.73
C PRO A 120 -11.28 -4.34 10.06
N ARG A 121 -9.96 -4.21 9.99
CA ARG A 121 -9.10 -3.97 11.14
C ARG A 121 -8.14 -2.83 10.86
N GLN A 122 -7.70 -2.14 11.91
CA GLN A 122 -6.70 -1.08 11.81
C GLN A 122 -5.42 -1.63 11.20
N SER A 123 -5.00 -1.14 10.03
CA SER A 123 -3.77 -1.50 9.34
C SER A 123 -3.28 -0.30 8.55
N PHE A 124 -1.96 -0.11 8.48
CA PHE A 124 -1.34 0.87 7.59
C PHE A 124 -1.78 0.65 6.14
N PHE A 125 -1.96 -0.61 5.74
CA PHE A 125 -2.33 -0.97 4.37
C PHE A 125 -3.75 -0.55 3.99
N ASN A 126 -4.58 -0.13 4.96
CA ASN A 126 -5.86 0.55 4.65
C ASN A 126 -5.63 1.87 3.88
N PHE A 127 -4.42 2.43 3.93
CA PHE A 127 -4.01 3.56 3.08
C PHE A 127 -4.25 3.29 1.58
N PHE A 128 -4.15 2.02 1.16
CA PHE A 128 -4.35 1.58 -0.22
C PHE A 128 -5.80 1.12 -0.49
N ASP A 129 -6.69 1.14 0.50
CA ASP A 129 -8.10 0.76 0.36
C ASP A 129 -8.99 1.99 0.12
N SER A 130 -8.49 3.00 -0.60
CA SER A 130 -9.22 4.24 -0.83
C SER A 130 -10.43 3.98 -1.74
N GLN A 131 -11.57 3.65 -1.13
CA GLN A 131 -12.92 3.72 -1.72
C GLN A 131 -13.27 5.18 -1.99
N ASN A 132 -12.78 5.73 -3.10
CA ASN A 132 -13.40 6.86 -3.79
C ASN A 132 -13.25 6.62 -5.30
N TYR A 133 -14.00 5.63 -5.75
CA TYR A 133 -14.15 5.27 -7.16
C TYR A 133 -15.08 6.30 -7.82
N GLU A 134 -14.50 7.31 -8.46
CA GLU A 134 -15.02 7.79 -9.73
C GLU A 134 -13.90 7.50 -10.72
N PRO A 135 -14.08 6.55 -11.67
CA PRO A 135 -13.10 6.30 -12.70
C PRO A 135 -13.07 7.56 -13.57
N PHE A 136 -12.14 8.47 -13.27
CA PHE A 136 -11.83 9.54 -14.20
C PHE A 136 -11.29 8.88 -15.45
N SER A 137 -12.04 9.00 -16.54
CA SER A 137 -11.58 8.69 -17.88
C SER A 137 -10.22 9.36 -18.06
N PHE A 138 -9.16 8.56 -18.15
CA PHE A 138 -7.92 9.04 -18.74
C PHE A 138 -8.32 9.49 -20.15
N SER A 139 -8.36 10.80 -20.42
CA SER A 139 -8.21 11.23 -21.80
C SER A 139 -6.78 10.83 -22.15
N ASP A 140 -6.67 10.03 -23.20
CA ASP A 140 -5.48 9.31 -23.67
C ASP A 140 -4.37 10.26 -24.16
N ASP A 141 -4.44 11.56 -23.83
CA ASP A 141 -3.63 12.63 -24.41
C ASP A 141 -2.46 13.06 -23.52
N ALA A 142 -2.24 12.42 -22.37
CA ALA A 142 -1.22 12.83 -21.40
C ALA A 142 -0.14 11.77 -21.11
N VAL A 143 0.15 10.89 -22.07
CA VAL A 143 1.42 10.15 -22.10
C VAL A 143 2.04 10.31 -23.48
N SER A 144 2.67 11.46 -23.71
CA SER A 144 3.71 11.59 -24.73
C SER A 144 5.06 11.53 -24.03
N PHE A 145 5.90 10.58 -24.43
CA PHE A 145 7.30 10.44 -24.02
C PHE A 145 8.15 11.64 -24.45
#